data_AF-A0A349BT66-F1
#
_entry.id   AF-A0A349BT66-F1
#
_cell.length_a   1.000
_cell.length_b   1.000
_cell.length_c   1.000
_cell.angle_alpha   90.00
_cell.angle_beta   90.00
_cell.angle_gamma   90.00
#
_symmetry.space_group_name_H-M   'P 1'
#
loop_
_entity.id
_entity.type
_entity.pdbx_description
1 polymer ?
#
loop_
_entity_poly.entity_id
_entity_poly.type
_entity_poly.pdbx_seq_one_letter_code
_entity_poly.pdbx_strand_id
1 'polypeptide(L)'
;LLMVFVFGISTLFTYSYYGVKCFGFLTRKSWGHYYNYFYVGSIILSALVTVEVVIGIIDLAFALMCIPNMIALVYLSKGVKKEMQERQWLSLD
;
A
#
# COMPACT_ATOMS: atom_id res chain seq x y z
N LEU A 1 19.35 -11.98 -12.04
CA LEU A 1 19.54 -10.52 -11.97
C LEU A 1 18.43 -9.75 -12.69
N LEU A 2 18.16 -10.05 -13.96
CA LEU A 2 17.07 -9.42 -14.72
C LEU A 2 15.68 -9.55 -14.05
N MET A 3 15.33 -10.73 -13.52
CA MET A 3 14.05 -10.91 -12.82
C MET A 3 13.92 -10.05 -11.55
N VAL A 4 14.98 -9.98 -10.74
CA VAL A 4 15.01 -9.15 -9.52
C VAL A 4 14.91 -7.67 -9.88
N PHE A 5 15.54 -7.25 -10.97
CA PHE A 5 15.45 -5.88 -11.47
C PHE A 5 14.02 -5.52 -11.87
N VAL A 6 13.36 -6.36 -12.68
CA VAL A 6 11.97 -6.15 -13.10
C VAL A 6 11.03 -6.14 -11.89
N PHE A 7 11.20 -7.09 -10.96
CA PHE A 7 10.41 -7.17 -9.72
C PHE A 7 10.60 -5.95 -8.81
N GLY A 8 11.84 -5.49 -8.65
CA GLY A 8 12.15 -4.28 -7.87
C GLY A 8 11.46 -3.06 -8.47
N ILE A 9 11.55 -2.86 -9.79
CA ILE A 9 10.90 -1.75 -10.49
C ILE A 9 9.38 -1.79 -10.36
N SER A 10 8.75 -2.96 -10.57
CA SER A 10 7.29 -3.07 -10.42
C SER A 10 6.84 -2.74 -9.01
N THR A 11 7.63 -3.14 -8.01
CA THR A 11 7.36 -2.85 -6.60
C THR A 11 7.46 -1.35 -6.32
N LEU A 12 8.52 -0.69 -6.79
CA LEU A 12 8.70 0.76 -6.64
C LEU A 12 7.54 1.56 -7.25
N PHE A 13 7.11 1.21 -8.47
CA PHE A 13 5.97 1.89 -9.10
C PHE A 13 4.66 1.63 -8.36
N THR A 14 4.45 0.42 -7.87
CA THR A 14 3.26 0.07 -7.08
C THR A 14 3.20 0.89 -5.79
N TYR A 15 4.31 1.04 -5.06
CA TYR A 15 4.36 1.85 -3.85
C TYR A 15 4.19 3.34 -4.11
N SER A 16 4.77 3.89 -5.19
CA SER A 16 4.50 5.27 -5.59
C SER A 16 3.01 5.49 -5.83
N TYR A 17 2.34 4.58 -6.55
CA TYR A 17 0.91 4.68 -6.82
C TYR A 17 0.07 4.62 -5.54
N TYR A 18 0.29 3.61 -4.69
CA TYR A 18 -0.45 3.49 -3.42
C TYR A 18 -0.20 4.67 -2.50
N GLY A 19 1.05 5.14 -2.41
CA GLY A 19 1.42 6.31 -1.64
C GLY A 19 0.67 7.57 -2.07
N VAL A 20 0.59 7.85 -3.37
CA VAL A 20 -0.19 9.00 -3.90
C VAL A 20 -1.67 8.88 -3.58
N LYS A 21 -2.26 7.67 -3.63
CA LYS A 21 -3.68 7.47 -3.29
C LYS A 21 -3.94 7.71 -1.81
N CYS A 22 -3.13 7.13 -0.92
CA CYS A 22 -3.24 7.31 0.53
C CYS A 22 -3.02 8.78 0.92
N PHE A 23 -1.99 9.42 0.36
CA PHE A 23 -1.70 10.83 0.60
C PHE A 23 -2.83 11.73 0.11
N GLY A 24 -3.37 11.46 -1.09
CA GLY A 24 -4.50 12.19 -1.66
C GLY A 24 -5.80 12.01 -0.88
N PHE A 25 -5.99 10.88 -0.20
CA PHE A 25 -7.12 10.63 0.71
C PHE A 25 -6.99 11.46 2.00
N LEU A 26 -5.79 11.56 2.58
CA LEU A 26 -5.55 12.33 3.81
C LEU A 26 -5.47 13.85 3.58
N THR A 27 -5.01 14.26 2.40
CA THR A 27 -4.74 15.68 2.08
C THR A 27 -5.60 16.17 0.91
N ARG A 28 -4.99 16.39 -0.26
CA ARG A 28 -5.65 16.84 -1.49
C ARG A 28 -5.16 16.01 -2.67
N LYS A 29 -6.10 15.51 -3.48
CA LYS A 29 -5.82 14.68 -4.67
C LYS A 29 -4.86 15.34 -5.68
N SER A 30 -4.83 16.67 -5.76
CA SER A 30 -3.97 17.41 -6.69
C SER A 30 -2.51 17.51 -6.26
N TRP A 31 -2.14 17.01 -5.08
CA TRP A 31 -0.76 17.08 -4.56
C TRP A 31 0.06 15.82 -4.81
N GLY A 32 -0.45 14.89 -5.62
CA GLY A 32 0.23 13.62 -5.91
C GLY A 32 1.63 13.77 -6.50
N HIS A 33 1.90 14.82 -7.29
CA HIS A 33 3.24 15.05 -7.85
C HIS A 33 4.27 15.41 -6.77
N TYR A 34 3.87 16.17 -5.73
CA TYR A 34 4.76 16.47 -4.60
C TYR A 34 5.14 15.20 -3.83
N TYR A 35 4.17 14.28 -3.65
CA TYR A 35 4.45 12.98 -3.03
C TYR A 35 5.46 12.18 -3.86
N ASN A 36 5.35 12.18 -5.19
CA ASN A 36 6.30 11.46 -6.03
C ASN A 36 7.73 12.01 -5.94
N TYR A 37 7.91 13.34 -5.84
CA TYR A 37 9.23 13.92 -5.60
C TYR A 37 9.81 13.48 -4.25
N PHE A 38 9.00 13.48 -3.19
CA PHE A 38 9.40 12.96 -1.89
C PHE A 38 9.76 11.47 -1.95
N TYR A 39 8.94 10.66 -2.64
CA TYR A 39 9.15 9.23 -2.80
C TYR A 39 10.49 8.92 -3.50
N VAL A 40 10.79 9.59 -4.61
CA VAL A 40 12.09 9.44 -5.29
C VAL A 40 13.26 9.81 -4.36
N GLY A 41 13.12 10.89 -3.57
CA GLY A 41 14.10 11.26 -2.54
C GLY A 41 14.32 10.16 -1.50
N SER A 42 13.26 9.51 -1.06
CA SER A 42 13.35 8.39 -0.10
C SER A 42 14.07 7.16 -0.66
N ILE A 43 13.95 6.88 -1.97
CA ILE A 43 14.70 5.78 -2.63
C ILE A 43 16.20 6.06 -2.58
N ILE A 44 16.61 7.30 -2.88
CA ILE A 44 18.02 7.71 -2.82
C ILE A 44 18.52 7.57 -1.38
N LEU A 45 17.76 8.06 -0.40
CA LEU A 45 18.11 7.91 1.03
C LEU A 45 18.24 6.42 1.42
N SER A 46 17.29 5.59 0.99
CA SER A 46 17.31 4.15 1.28
C SER A 46 18.51 3.43 0.69
N ALA A 47 19.10 3.93 -0.41
CA ALA A 47 20.33 3.38 -0.97
C ALA A 47 21.58 3.74 -0.15
N LEU A 48 21.50 4.74 0.73
CA LEU A 48 22.60 5.19 1.60
C LEU A 48 22.56 4.55 2.99
N VAL A 49 21.38 4.11 3.44
CA VAL A 49 21.15 3.53 4.78
C VAL A 49 21.32 2.01 4.74
N THR A 50 21.61 1.38 5.88
CA THR A 50 21.73 -0.08 5.97
C THR A 50 20.39 -0.78 5.75
N VAL A 51 20.45 -1.96 5.15
CA VAL A 51 19.27 -2.77 4.81
C VAL A 51 18.46 -3.14 6.06
N GLU A 52 19.12 -3.45 7.17
CA GLU A 52 18.46 -3.81 8.45
C GLU A 52 17.57 -2.67 8.98
N VAL A 53 18.05 -1.43 8.90
CA VAL A 53 17.28 -0.25 9.33
C VAL A 53 16.08 -0.03 8.41
N VAL A 54 16.28 -0.13 7.09
CA VAL A 54 15.20 0.03 6.10
C VAL A 54 14.10 -1.02 6.32
N ILE A 55 14.48 -2.29 6.50
CA ILE A 55 13.53 -3.37 6.76
C ILE A 55 12.78 -3.11 8.07
N GLY A 56 13.47 -2.72 9.15
CA GLY A 56 12.83 -2.41 10.43
C GLY A 56 11.80 -1.28 10.36
N ILE A 57 12.06 -0.24 9.57
CA ILE A 57 11.09 0.85 9.33
C ILE A 57 9.87 0.35 8.55
N ILE A 58 10.09 -0.47 7.52
CA ILE A 58 9.02 -1.04 6.69
C ILE A 58 8.12 -1.97 7.51
N ASP A 59 8.70 -2.84 8.35
CA ASP A 59 7.95 -3.75 9.21
C ASP A 59 7.05 -3.00 10.20
N LEU A 60 7.58 -1.92 10.80
CA LEU A 60 6.78 -1.06 11.68
C LEU A 60 5.63 -0.39 10.93
N ALA A 61 5.89 0.15 9.74
CA ALA A 61 4.86 0.79 8.91
C ALA A 61 3.76 -0.22 8.52
N PHE A 62 4.13 -1.45 8.18
CA PHE A 62 3.18 -2.52 7.88
C PHE A 62 2.37 -2.98 9.08
N ALA A 63 3.00 -3.10 10.25
CA ALA A 63 2.29 -3.40 11.49
C ALA A 63 1.23 -2.33 11.78
N LEU A 64 1.59 -1.05 11.66
CA LEU A 64 0.68 0.09 11.84
C LEU A 64 -0.45 0.11 10.80
N MET A 65 -0.20 -0.29 9.56
CA MET A 65 -1.23 -0.39 8.51
C MET A 65 -2.17 -1.59 8.72
N CYS A 66 -1.62 -2.73 9.14
CA CYS A 66 -2.35 -3.99 9.26
C CYS A 66 -3.44 -3.92 10.34
N ILE A 67 -3.12 -3.36 11.51
CA ILE A 67 -4.03 -3.29 12.66
C ILE A 67 -5.40 -2.66 12.30
N PRO A 68 -5.48 -1.41 11.80
CA PRO A 68 -6.75 -0.80 11.45
C PRO A 68 -7.45 -1.51 10.28
N ASN A 69 -6.69 -2.02 9.31
CA ASN A 69 -7.25 -2.73 8.17
C ASN A 69 -7.96 -4.03 8.60
N MET A 70 -7.34 -4.81 9.48
CA MET A 70 -7.94 -6.05 10.00
C MET A 70 -9.20 -5.77 10.82
N ILE A 71 -9.20 -4.72 11.64
CA ILE A 71 -10.39 -4.30 12.39
C ILE A 71 -11.54 -3.95 11.42
N ALA A 72 -11.24 -3.15 10.38
CA ALA A 72 -12.23 -2.76 9.38
C ALA A 72 -12.78 -3.98 8.61
N LEU A 73 -11.92 -4.92 8.21
CA LEU A 73 -12.33 -6.14 7.50
C LEU A 73 -13.26 -7.02 8.35
N VAL A 74 -12.94 -7.24 9.63
CA VAL A 74 -13.79 -8.04 10.52
C VAL A 74 -15.14 -7.35 10.74
N TYR A 75 -15.13 -6.04 10.96
CA TYR A 75 -16.35 -5.26 11.14
C TYR A 75 -17.25 -5.28 9.90
N LEU A 76 -16.66 -5.11 8.70
CA LEU A 76 -17.40 -5.02 7.44
C LEU A 76 -17.77 -6.40 6.85
N SER A 77 -17.21 -7.50 7.37
CA SER A 77 -17.35 -8.86 6.83
C SER A 77 -18.80 -9.28 6.57
N LYS A 78 -19.71 -9.03 7.52
CA LYS A 78 -21.14 -9.36 7.38
C LYS A 78 -21.82 -8.52 6.29
N GLY A 79 -21.48 -7.24 6.20
CA GLY A 79 -22.00 -6.34 5.17
C GLY A 79 -21.55 -6.75 3.78
N VAL A 80 -20.25 -7.01 3.62
CA VAL A 80 -19.67 -7.49 2.34
C VAL A 80 -20.30 -8.81 1.91
N LYS A 81 -20.49 -9.76 2.84
CA LYS A 81 -21.14 -11.04 2.52
C LYS A 81 -22.56 -10.86 2.00
N LYS A 82 -23.34 -9.96 2.62
CA LYS A 82 -24.70 -9.63 2.17
C LYS A 82 -24.69 -9.01 0.77
N GLU A 83 -23.86 -7.99 0.55
CA GLU A 83 -23.71 -7.33 -0.76
C GLU A 83 -23.27 -8.30 -1.87
N MET A 84 -22.38 -9.24 -1.56
CA MET A 84 -21.94 -10.26 -2.52
C MET A 84 -23.07 -11.22 -2.93
N GLN A 85 -23.97 -11.57 -2.00
CA GLN A 85 -25.13 -12.42 -2.28
C GLN A 85 -26.19 -11.68 -3.10
N GLU A 86 -26.49 -10.43 -2.76
CA GLU A 86 -27.46 -9.60 -3.50
C GLU A 86 -27.03 -9.38 -4.96
N ARG A 87 -25.73 -9.21 -5.20
CA ARG A 87 -25.18 -9.04 -6.55
C ARG A 87 -25.00 -10.38 -7.30
N GLN A 88 -25.39 -11.51 -6.71
CA GLN A 88 -25.18 -12.88 -7.22
C GLN A 88 -23.72 -13.24 -7.54
N TRP A 89 -22.75 -12.61 -6.87
CA TRP A 89 -21.32 -12.97 -7.00
C TRP A 89 -21.02 -14.31 -6.34
N LEU A 90 -21.82 -14.67 -5.33
CA LEU A 90 -21.86 -15.99 -4.73
C LEU A 90 -23.18 -16.62 -5.15
N SER A 91 -23.15 -17.46 -6.20
CA SER A 91 -24.21 -18.43 -6.44
C SER A 91 -24.19 -19.42 -5.28
N LEU A 92 -25.08 -19.19 -4.32
CA LEU A 92 -25.46 -20.24 -3.38
C LEU A 92 -26.20 -21.30 -4.19
N ASP A 93 -25.50 -22.34 -4.59
CA ASP A 93 -26.12 -23.67 -4.63
C ASP A 93 -26.49 -24.09 -3.20
#